data_AF-A0A6F8PRE7-F1
#
_entry.id   AF-A0A6F8PRE7-F1
#
_cell.length_a   1.000
_cell.length_b   1.000
_cell.length_c   1.000
_cell.angle_alpha   90.00
_cell.angle_beta   90.00
_cell.angle_gamma   90.00
#
_symmetry.space_group_name_H-M   'P 1'
#
loop_
_entity.id
_entity.type
_entity.pdbx_description
1 polymer ?
#
loop_
_entity_poly.entity_id
_entity_poly.type
_entity_poly.pdbx_seq_one_letter_code
_entity_poly.pdbx_strand_id
1 'polypeptide(L)'
;MEMTDPHDGLNELQKALDNKLVQMTQCELHPEINFLFDRPNEEYRFSYARIEGGKIIAFCVLVLAEPLEGRTCLGVGYAVPVEYRNQGFATDILTKAIDEFSLHTFNSNDIDSFYLEAIVSRTNIPSQKVVSKVFNSDPRECTDSFSGEPAYSYTKLINKI
;
A
#
# COMPACT_ATOMS: atom_id res chain seq x y z
N MET A 1 5.19 6.93 -20.69
CA MET A 1 4.42 6.26 -19.63
C MET A 1 4.57 7.11 -18.40
N GLU A 2 3.49 7.33 -17.66
CA GLU A 2 3.55 8.05 -16.38
C GLU A 2 3.78 7.04 -15.26
N MET A 3 4.27 7.51 -14.11
CA MET A 3 4.42 6.68 -12.93
C MET A 3 3.06 6.15 -12.48
N THR A 4 3.01 4.90 -12.03
CA THR A 4 1.78 4.25 -11.54
C THR A 4 1.11 5.08 -10.45
N ASP A 5 -0.17 5.43 -10.63
CA ASP A 5 -0.99 6.09 -9.62
C ASP A 5 -1.86 5.06 -8.88
N PRO A 6 -1.67 4.83 -7.57
CA PRO A 6 -2.52 3.96 -6.78
C PRO A 6 -4.00 4.36 -6.78
N HIS A 7 -4.33 5.60 -7.18
CA HIS A 7 -5.71 6.06 -7.34
C HIS A 7 -6.45 5.31 -8.46
N ASP A 8 -5.76 4.84 -9.50
CA ASP A 8 -6.36 3.98 -10.52
C ASP A 8 -6.80 2.64 -9.92
N GLY A 9 -5.96 2.05 -9.08
CA GLY A 9 -6.26 0.83 -8.33
C GLY A 9 -7.47 1.01 -7.38
N LEU A 10 -7.57 2.16 -6.72
CA LEU A 10 -8.73 2.52 -5.90
C LEU A 10 -10.01 2.55 -6.75
N ASN A 11 -9.98 3.22 -7.90
CA ASN A 11 -11.15 3.36 -8.78
C ASN A 11 -11.62 2.01 -9.33
N GLU A 12 -10.69 1.14 -9.73
CA GLU A 12 -11.01 -0.21 -10.19
C GLU A 12 -11.60 -1.09 -9.07
N LEU A 13 -11.06 -1.01 -7.85
CA LEU A 13 -11.61 -1.73 -6.71
C LEU A 13 -13.03 -1.22 -6.37
N GLN A 14 -13.26 0.09 -6.40
CA GLN A 14 -14.60 0.65 -6.20
C GLN A 14 -15.60 0.12 -7.24
N LYS A 15 -15.23 0.11 -8.53
CA LYS A 15 -16.08 -0.44 -9.59
C LYS A 15 -16.38 -1.93 -9.36
N ALA A 16 -15.37 -2.71 -8.94
CA ALA A 16 -15.55 -4.13 -8.68
C ALA A 16 -16.50 -4.37 -7.50
N LEU A 17 -16.45 -3.55 -6.45
CA LEU A 17 -17.38 -3.60 -5.33
C LEU A 17 -18.80 -3.19 -5.73
N ASP A 18 -18.94 -2.08 -6.46
CA ASP A 18 -20.23 -1.58 -6.93
C ASP A 18 -20.95 -2.63 -7.80
N ASN A 19 -20.19 -3.37 -8.61
CA ASN A 19 -20.69 -4.46 -9.46
C ASN A 19 -20.74 -5.83 -8.77
N LYS A 20 -20.40 -5.91 -7.48
CA LYS A 20 -20.37 -7.17 -6.70
C LYS A 20 -19.48 -8.26 -7.32
N LEU A 21 -18.43 -7.86 -8.02
CA LEU A 21 -17.44 -8.78 -8.62
C LEU A 21 -16.43 -9.28 -7.58
N VAL A 22 -16.22 -8.50 -6.53
CA VAL A 22 -15.36 -8.82 -5.39
C VAL A 22 -16.09 -8.51 -4.09
N GLN A 23 -15.65 -9.12 -3.01
CA GLN A 23 -16.06 -8.81 -1.66
C GLN A 23 -14.82 -8.68 -0.79
N MET A 24 -14.75 -7.62 0.01
CA MET A 24 -13.70 -7.47 1.02
C MET A 24 -14.19 -8.01 2.35
N THR A 25 -13.26 -8.54 3.14
CA THR A 25 -13.50 -9.03 4.50
C THR A 25 -12.95 -8.03 5.50
N GLN A 26 -13.65 -7.81 6.61
CA GLN A 26 -13.15 -6.99 7.70
C GLN A 26 -11.82 -7.53 8.23
N CYS A 27 -10.87 -6.65 8.54
CA CYS A 27 -9.57 -7.05 9.09
C CYS A 27 -9.66 -7.40 10.59
N GLU A 28 -8.67 -8.15 11.10
CA GLU A 28 -8.67 -8.68 12.46
C GLU A 28 -8.21 -7.66 13.50
N LEU A 29 -7.08 -6.99 13.24
CA LEU A 29 -6.47 -6.04 14.18
C LEU A 29 -7.14 -4.65 14.13
N HIS A 30 -7.60 -4.24 12.96
CA HIS A 30 -8.16 -2.95 12.63
C HIS A 30 -9.53 -3.13 11.92
N PRO A 31 -10.62 -3.39 12.68
CA PRO A 31 -11.93 -3.71 12.11
C PRO A 31 -12.57 -2.60 11.27
N GLU A 32 -12.07 -1.37 11.32
CA GLU A 32 -12.52 -0.25 10.49
C GLU A 32 -12.02 -0.33 9.03
N ILE A 33 -11.06 -1.20 8.74
CA ILE A 33 -10.58 -1.47 7.39
C ILE A 33 -10.95 -2.88 6.94
N ASN A 34 -10.99 -3.04 5.62
CA ASN A 34 -11.35 -4.28 4.96
C ASN A 34 -10.19 -4.72 4.08
N PHE A 35 -10.08 -6.02 3.87
CA PHE A 35 -9.01 -6.70 3.16
C PHE A 35 -9.56 -7.49 1.97
N LEU A 36 -8.77 -7.51 0.89
CA LEU A 36 -8.95 -8.39 -0.25
C LEU A 36 -7.58 -8.89 -0.68
N PHE A 37 -7.44 -10.21 -0.76
CA PHE A 37 -6.35 -10.87 -1.44
C PHE A 37 -6.80 -11.34 -2.81
N ASP A 38 -6.09 -10.92 -3.86
CA ASP A 38 -6.34 -11.39 -5.21
C ASP A 38 -5.05 -11.54 -6.02
N ARG A 39 -5.19 -12.04 -7.25
CA ARG A 39 -4.07 -12.33 -8.15
C ARG A 39 -4.33 -11.88 -9.59
N PRO A 40 -4.47 -10.56 -9.84
CA PRO A 40 -4.57 -10.05 -11.21
C PRO A 40 -3.26 -10.29 -11.97
N ASN A 41 -3.34 -10.72 -13.22
CA ASN A 41 -2.17 -10.92 -14.10
C ASN A 41 -1.04 -11.76 -13.46
N GLU A 42 -1.40 -12.76 -12.65
CA GLU A 42 -0.47 -13.63 -11.93
C GLU A 42 0.35 -12.98 -10.79
N GLU A 43 0.10 -11.70 -10.47
CA GLU A 43 0.76 -10.99 -9.38
C GLU A 43 -0.08 -11.02 -8.10
N TYR A 44 0.54 -11.38 -6.97
CA TYR A 44 -0.14 -11.37 -5.68
C TYR A 44 -0.34 -9.94 -5.18
N ARG A 45 -1.58 -9.62 -4.81
CA ARG A 45 -1.97 -8.30 -4.34
C ARG A 45 -2.77 -8.38 -3.05
N PHE A 46 -2.37 -7.56 -2.09
CA PHE A 46 -3.00 -7.41 -0.78
C PHE A 46 -3.60 -6.00 -0.70
N SER A 47 -4.91 -5.91 -0.90
CA SER A 47 -5.65 -4.65 -0.93
C SER A 47 -6.33 -4.39 0.40
N TYR A 48 -6.15 -3.19 0.94
CA TYR A 48 -6.78 -2.71 2.17
C TYR A 48 -7.59 -1.45 1.87
N ALA A 49 -8.82 -1.38 2.39
CA ALA A 49 -9.69 -0.22 2.16
C ALA A 49 -10.52 0.12 3.38
N ARG A 50 -10.61 1.43 3.68
CA ARG A 50 -11.65 1.97 4.55
C ARG A 50 -12.86 2.31 3.70
N ILE A 51 -14.01 1.72 4.04
CA ILE A 51 -15.25 1.87 3.27
C ILE A 51 -16.32 2.52 4.16
N GLU A 52 -16.87 3.65 3.72
CA GLU A 52 -17.96 4.35 4.39
C GLU A 52 -19.11 4.60 3.41
N GLY A 53 -20.33 4.23 3.81
CA GLY A 53 -21.50 4.38 2.94
C GLY A 53 -21.39 3.67 1.57
N GLY A 54 -20.58 2.60 1.49
CA GLY A 54 -20.30 1.88 0.23
C GLY A 54 -19.22 2.53 -0.64
N LYS A 55 -18.54 3.58 -0.17
CA LYS A 55 -17.46 4.25 -0.89
C LYS A 55 -16.11 4.03 -0.20
N ILE A 56 -15.08 3.74 -1.00
CA ILE A 56 -13.70 3.68 -0.54
C ILE A 56 -13.23 5.11 -0.25
N ILE A 57 -12.92 5.39 1.00
CA ILE A 57 -12.41 6.70 1.43
C ILE A 57 -10.90 6.71 1.66
N ALA A 58 -10.29 5.53 1.79
CA ALA A 58 -8.85 5.34 1.87
C ALA A 58 -8.49 3.95 1.36
N PHE A 59 -7.38 3.86 0.63
CA PHE A 59 -6.91 2.64 -0.01
C PHE A 59 -5.41 2.47 0.19
N CYS A 60 -4.98 1.24 0.48
CA CYS A 60 -3.59 0.83 0.47
C CYS A 60 -3.48 -0.52 -0.24
N VAL A 61 -2.41 -0.72 -1.00
CA VAL A 61 -2.12 -1.96 -1.70
C VAL A 61 -0.66 -2.35 -1.48
N LEU A 62 -0.44 -3.63 -1.19
CA LEU A 62 0.88 -4.24 -1.15
C LEU A 62 0.97 -5.25 -2.30
N VAL A 63 2.06 -5.18 -3.06
CA VAL A 63 2.38 -6.11 -4.16
C VAL A 63 3.80 -6.63 -3.98
N LEU A 64 4.08 -7.84 -4.44
CA LEU A 64 5.45 -8.36 -4.42
C LEU A 64 6.35 -7.49 -5.30
N ALA A 65 7.51 -7.12 -4.76
CA ALA A 65 8.57 -6.42 -5.47
C ALA A 65 9.85 -7.27 -5.48
N GLU A 66 10.86 -6.82 -6.22
CA GLU A 66 12.17 -7.46 -6.22
C GLU A 66 12.73 -7.57 -4.79
N PRO A 67 13.26 -8.73 -4.38
CA PRO A 67 13.81 -8.92 -3.04
C PRO A 67 14.89 -7.88 -2.72
N LEU A 68 14.81 -7.30 -1.53
CA LEU A 68 15.80 -6.35 -1.05
C LEU A 68 16.69 -7.02 0.00
N GLU A 69 18.00 -7.00 -0.24
CA GLU A 69 19.01 -7.64 0.62
C GLU A 69 18.70 -9.12 0.93
N GLY A 70 18.19 -9.85 -0.08
CA GLY A 70 17.85 -11.28 0.04
C GLY A 70 16.58 -11.57 0.85
N ARG A 71 15.79 -10.56 1.22
CA ARG A 71 14.51 -10.69 1.93
C ARG A 71 13.35 -10.32 1.04
N THR A 72 12.17 -10.88 1.32
CA THR A 72 10.91 -10.49 0.68
C THR A 72 10.73 -8.98 0.77
N CYS A 73 10.37 -8.36 -0.35
CA CYS A 73 10.06 -6.94 -0.45
C CYS A 73 8.66 -6.77 -1.01
N LEU A 74 7.91 -5.81 -0.48
CA LEU A 74 6.60 -5.43 -0.98
C LEU A 74 6.60 -3.98 -1.43
N GLY A 75 6.22 -3.77 -2.68
CA GLY A 75 5.86 -2.46 -3.20
C GLY A 75 4.57 -1.98 -2.56
N VAL A 76 4.53 -0.72 -2.15
CA VAL A 76 3.39 -0.12 -1.45
C VAL A 76 2.82 1.04 -2.25
N GLY A 77 1.52 0.98 -2.50
CA GLY A 77 0.74 2.08 -3.07
C GLY A 77 -0.40 2.47 -2.13
N TYR A 78 -0.76 3.76 -2.09
CA TYR A 78 -1.91 4.23 -1.32
C TYR A 78 -2.56 5.43 -1.98
N ALA A 79 -3.87 5.56 -1.79
CA ALA A 79 -4.65 6.63 -2.36
C ALA A 79 -5.82 7.05 -1.45
N VAL A 80 -6.21 8.32 -1.58
CA VAL A 80 -7.36 8.91 -0.91
C VAL A 80 -8.09 9.78 -1.96
N PRO A 81 -9.41 9.60 -2.16
CA PRO A 81 -10.19 10.45 -3.06
C PRO A 81 -10.10 11.92 -2.64
N VAL A 82 -10.16 12.83 -3.60
CA VAL A 82 -9.85 14.26 -3.41
C VAL A 82 -10.66 14.88 -2.27
N GLU A 83 -11.94 14.54 -2.19
CA GLU A 83 -12.90 14.98 -1.19
C GLU A 83 -12.59 14.52 0.24
N TYR A 84 -11.77 13.47 0.40
CA TYR A 84 -11.35 12.93 1.70
C TYR A 84 -9.89 13.27 2.06
N ARG A 85 -9.17 14.05 1.23
CA ARG A 85 -7.76 14.42 1.50
C ARG A 85 -7.64 15.38 2.68
N ASN A 86 -6.42 15.51 3.21
CA ASN A 86 -6.05 16.39 4.33
C ASN A 86 -6.70 16.06 5.69
N GLN A 87 -7.23 14.85 5.84
CA GLN A 87 -7.86 14.37 7.09
C GLN A 87 -7.04 13.26 7.79
N GLY A 88 -5.83 12.97 7.30
CA GLY A 88 -4.96 11.94 7.86
C GLY A 88 -5.20 10.52 7.35
N PHE A 89 -6.22 10.28 6.52
CA PHE A 89 -6.58 8.95 6.04
C PHE A 89 -5.46 8.20 5.31
N ALA A 90 -4.59 8.88 4.55
CA ALA A 90 -3.48 8.23 3.85
C ALA A 90 -2.45 7.65 4.83
N THR A 91 -2.11 8.37 5.88
CA THR A 91 -1.23 7.87 6.95
C THR A 91 -1.92 6.74 7.71
N ASP A 92 -3.20 6.92 8.06
CA ASP A 92 -3.98 5.94 8.83
C ASP A 92 -4.09 4.59 8.11
N ILE A 93 -4.53 4.58 6.83
CA ILE A 93 -4.68 3.33 6.06
C ILE A 93 -3.35 2.63 5.84
N LEU A 94 -2.27 3.39 5.58
CA LEU A 94 -0.95 2.83 5.36
C LEU A 94 -0.40 2.17 6.64
N THR A 95 -0.51 2.85 7.79
CA THR A 95 -0.10 2.28 9.08
C THR A 95 -0.88 1.00 9.38
N LYS A 96 -2.21 1.02 9.28
CA LYS A 96 -3.06 -0.14 9.60
C LYS A 96 -2.83 -1.31 8.67
N ALA A 97 -2.68 -1.05 7.36
CA ALA A 97 -2.37 -2.10 6.38
C ALA A 97 -1.02 -2.79 6.69
N ILE A 98 -0.03 -2.03 7.13
CA ILE A 98 1.27 -2.59 7.56
C ILE A 98 1.08 -3.46 8.80
N ASP A 99 0.38 -2.97 9.81
CA ASP A 99 0.15 -3.72 11.05
C ASP A 99 -0.59 -5.05 10.80
N GLU A 100 -1.66 -5.04 9.99
CA GLU A 100 -2.40 -6.25 9.59
C GLU A 100 -1.51 -7.23 8.83
N PHE A 101 -0.82 -6.73 7.82
CA PHE A 101 0.04 -7.57 6.99
C PHE A 101 1.16 -8.20 7.83
N SER A 102 1.75 -7.43 8.74
CA SER A 102 2.77 -7.91 9.68
C SER A 102 2.24 -8.99 10.61
N LEU A 103 1.06 -8.79 11.21
CA LEU A 103 0.45 -9.79 12.08
C LEU A 103 0.29 -11.14 11.36
N HIS A 104 -0.31 -11.13 10.16
CA HIS A 104 -0.53 -12.36 9.40
C HIS A 104 0.76 -12.98 8.88
N THR A 105 1.74 -12.17 8.47
CA THR A 105 3.04 -12.65 7.99
C THR A 105 3.82 -13.33 9.12
N PHE A 106 3.88 -12.72 10.30
CA PHE A 106 4.68 -13.22 11.42
C PHE A 106 4.01 -14.33 12.23
N ASN A 107 2.70 -14.51 12.08
CA ASN A 107 2.01 -15.71 12.55
C ASN A 107 2.42 -16.97 11.76
N SER A 108 3.03 -16.82 10.58
CA SER A 108 3.75 -17.92 9.93
C SER A 108 5.14 -18.09 10.57
N ASN A 109 5.57 -19.34 10.83
CA ASN A 109 6.84 -19.61 11.51
C ASN A 109 8.09 -19.41 10.62
N ASP A 110 7.92 -19.07 9.34
CA ASP A 110 9.00 -19.11 8.35
C ASP A 110 9.50 -17.71 7.93
N ILE A 111 8.86 -16.64 8.42
CA ILE A 111 9.22 -15.27 8.07
C ILE A 111 9.45 -14.46 9.36
N ASP A 112 10.67 -13.99 9.54
CA ASP A 112 11.05 -13.15 10.69
C ASP A 112 11.23 -11.68 10.33
N SER A 113 11.31 -11.37 9.03
CA SER A 113 11.41 -9.98 8.54
C SER A 113 11.06 -9.87 7.06
N PHE A 114 10.64 -8.68 6.65
CA PHE A 114 10.42 -8.31 5.25
C PHE A 114 10.61 -6.79 5.05
N TYR A 115 10.84 -6.38 3.82
CA TYR A 115 10.93 -4.98 3.43
C TYR A 115 9.62 -4.46 2.85
N LEU A 116 9.36 -3.18 3.10
CA LEU A 116 8.40 -2.39 2.36
C LEU A 116 9.16 -1.36 1.53
N GLU A 117 8.74 -1.15 0.29
CA GLU A 117 9.25 -0.10 -0.59
C GLU A 117 8.10 0.75 -1.14
N ALA A 118 8.28 2.06 -1.11
CA ALA A 118 7.40 2.99 -1.80
C ALA A 118 8.24 3.88 -2.72
N ILE A 119 7.93 3.84 -4.02
CA ILE A 119 8.52 4.71 -5.03
C ILE A 119 7.56 5.89 -5.23
N VAL A 120 8.04 7.10 -4.97
CA VAL A 120 7.22 8.31 -5.00
C VAL A 120 7.88 9.34 -5.90
N SER A 121 7.12 9.88 -6.86
CA SER A 121 7.59 10.98 -7.71
C SER A 121 8.11 12.16 -6.89
N ARG A 122 9.19 12.79 -7.36
CA ARG A 122 9.80 13.97 -6.68
C ARG A 122 8.86 15.16 -6.58
N THR A 123 7.82 15.22 -7.41
CA THR A 123 6.82 16.30 -7.39
C THR A 123 5.63 15.96 -6.49
N ASN A 124 5.46 14.71 -6.05
CA ASN A 124 4.37 14.28 -5.17
C ASN A 124 4.71 14.53 -3.69
N ILE A 125 4.82 15.81 -3.32
CA ILE A 125 5.13 16.26 -1.96
C ILE A 125 4.17 15.71 -0.89
N PRO A 126 2.85 15.60 -1.13
CA PRO A 126 1.94 15.00 -0.15
C PRO A 126 2.26 13.54 0.14
N SER A 127 2.52 12.73 -0.88
CA SER A 127 2.88 11.32 -0.71
C SER A 127 4.24 11.18 -0.02
N GLN A 128 5.23 12.01 -0.37
CA GLN A 128 6.52 12.04 0.34
C GLN A 128 6.34 12.26 1.85
N LYS A 129 5.49 13.21 2.26
CA LYS A 129 5.19 13.44 3.69
C LYS A 129 4.51 12.25 4.38
N VAL A 130 3.60 11.56 3.68
CA VAL A 130 2.92 10.38 4.23
C VAL A 130 3.93 9.25 4.45
N VAL A 131 4.70 8.91 3.43
CA VAL A 131 5.66 7.80 3.53
C VAL A 131 6.78 8.11 4.50
N SER A 132 7.37 9.32 4.51
CA SER A 132 8.38 9.69 5.51
C SER A 132 7.87 9.53 6.94
N LYS A 133 6.61 9.90 7.19
CA LYS A 133 5.99 9.77 8.51
C LYS A 133 5.80 8.31 8.93
N VAL A 134 5.35 7.45 8.02
CA VAL A 134 5.06 6.04 8.35
C VAL A 134 6.31 5.16 8.32
N PHE A 135 7.23 5.43 7.39
CA PHE A 135 8.44 4.64 7.22
C PHE A 135 9.54 5.08 8.18
N ASN A 136 9.53 6.35 8.59
CA ASN A 136 10.54 6.93 9.45
C ASN A 136 11.96 6.67 8.90
N SER A 137 12.10 6.81 7.59
CA SER A 137 13.35 6.60 6.86
C SER A 137 13.60 7.72 5.86
N ASP A 138 14.88 8.00 5.61
CA ASP A 138 15.31 8.94 4.60
C ASP A 138 15.23 8.30 3.20
N PRO A 139 14.65 8.99 2.21
CA PRO A 139 14.57 8.46 0.86
C PRO A 139 15.93 8.40 0.18
N ARG A 140 16.04 7.49 -0.79
CA ARG A 140 17.12 7.48 -1.78
C ARG A 140 16.58 7.98 -3.12
N GLU A 141 17.36 8.78 -3.83
CA GLU A 141 17.03 9.13 -5.21
C GLU A 141 17.09 7.89 -6.10
N CYS A 142 16.08 7.72 -6.95
CA CYS A 142 16.03 6.66 -7.94
C CYS A 142 15.38 7.17 -9.24
N THR A 143 15.36 6.31 -10.25
CA THR A 143 14.56 6.49 -11.46
C THR A 143 13.54 5.37 -11.49
N ASP A 144 12.27 5.71 -11.65
CA ASP A 144 11.21 4.73 -11.76
C ASP A 144 11.40 3.87 -13.01
N SER A 145 11.41 2.56 -12.84
CA SER A 145 11.73 1.62 -13.92
C SER A 145 10.64 1.55 -14.99
N PHE A 146 9.40 1.90 -14.63
CA PHE A 146 8.25 1.85 -15.54
C PHE A 146 8.11 3.13 -16.38
N SER A 147 8.16 4.30 -15.73
CA SER A 147 7.96 5.60 -16.38
C SER A 147 9.27 6.25 -16.86
N GLY A 148 10.41 5.92 -16.25
CA GLY A 148 11.68 6.62 -16.45
C GLY A 148 11.78 7.95 -15.71
N GLU A 149 10.82 8.28 -14.84
CA GLU A 149 10.79 9.55 -14.12
C GLU A 149 11.69 9.54 -12.87
N PRO A 150 12.32 10.68 -12.53
CA PRO A 150 13.01 10.84 -11.25
C PRO A 150 12.07 10.66 -10.05
N ALA A 151 12.47 9.81 -9.12
CA ALA A 151 11.66 9.43 -7.97
C ALA A 151 12.50 9.36 -6.68
N TYR A 152 11.80 9.17 -5.57
CA TYR A 152 12.36 8.82 -4.28
C TYR A 152 11.90 7.40 -3.91
N SER A 153 12.84 6.51 -3.60
CA SER A 153 12.56 5.22 -2.97
C SER A 153 12.69 5.35 -1.46
N TYR A 154 11.61 5.01 -0.76
CA TYR A 154 11.56 4.89 0.69
C TYR A 154 11.48 3.42 1.05
N THR A 155 12.38 2.95 1.91
CA THR A 155 12.36 1.57 2.38
C THR A 155 12.20 1.50 3.89
N LYS A 156 11.52 0.45 4.36
CA LYS A 156 11.37 0.14 5.79
C LYS A 156 11.52 -1.35 6.00
N LEU A 157 12.44 -1.75 6.88
CA LEU A 157 12.52 -3.12 7.38
C LEU A 157 11.47 -3.31 8.47
N ILE A 158 10.64 -4.33 8.32
CA ILE A 158 9.70 -4.79 9.35
C ILE A 158 10.24 -6.10 9.93
N ASN A 159 10.32 -6.18 11.26
CA ASN A 159 10.80 -7.34 11.98
C ASN A 159 9.66 -7.92 12.84
N LYS A 160 9.68 -9.24 13.01
CA LYS A 160 8.87 -9.93 14.00
C LYS A 160 9.26 -9.43 15.41
N ILE A 161 8.25 -9.11 16.21
CA ILE A 161 8.41 -8.69 17.61
C ILE A 161 8.54 -9.92 18.49
#